data_AF-A0A523GKF3-F1
#
_entry.id   AF-A0A523GKF3-F1
#
_cell.length_a   1.000
_cell.length_b   1.000
_cell.length_c   1.000
_cell.angle_alpha   90.00
_cell.angle_beta   90.00
_cell.angle_gamma   90.00
#
_symmetry.space_group_name_H-M   'P 1'
#
loop_
_entity.id
_entity.type
_entity.pdbx_description
1 polymer ?
#
loop_
_entity_poly.entity_id
_entity_poly.type
_entity_poly.pdbx_seq_one_letter_code
_entity_poly.pdbx_strand_id
1 'polypeptide(L)'
;MTYCPDAVVLASSSAVVRLHRILPGDWGIGFGIRHSEYAKTISNVASVSIERYWSDYRFVYRLRGGKADRTDVTLSHELRGDYYYKGDSMVALSIADGTESEQLSQSNLVSTEIKSLSIFGLHRLGRHWSVFWKLSQLRQGDLYDSKGAGIELHYRF
;
A
#
# COMPACT_ATOMS: atom_id res chain seq x y z
N MET A 1 24.43 13.91 -3.17
CA MET A 1 23.45 13.21 -4.01
C MET A 1 24.23 12.42 -5.05
N THR A 2 24.51 11.14 -4.80
CA THR A 2 25.27 10.31 -5.74
C THR A 2 24.27 9.56 -6.61
N TYR A 3 23.96 10.12 -7.76
CA TYR A 3 23.17 9.48 -8.81
C TYR A 3 23.94 8.25 -9.31
N CYS A 4 23.41 7.05 -9.10
CA CYS A 4 24.04 5.79 -9.51
C CYS A 4 23.17 5.14 -10.60
N PRO A 5 23.54 5.30 -11.89
CA PRO A 5 22.70 4.86 -13.02
C PRO A 5 22.56 3.34 -13.14
N ASP A 6 23.37 2.55 -12.41
CA ASP A 6 23.39 1.07 -12.46
C ASP A 6 22.69 0.39 -11.27
N ALA A 7 21.89 1.13 -10.50
CA ALA A 7 21.12 0.55 -9.41
C ALA A 7 19.97 -0.31 -9.96
N VAL A 8 20.17 -1.64 -10.00
CA VAL A 8 19.08 -2.60 -10.19
C VAL A 8 18.30 -2.68 -8.87
N VAL A 9 17.26 -1.85 -8.75
CA VAL A 9 16.39 -1.75 -7.55
C VAL A 9 15.20 -2.71 -7.62
N LEU A 10 15.07 -3.47 -8.71
CA LEU A 10 13.97 -4.40 -8.92
C LEU A 10 14.28 -5.78 -8.30
N ALA A 11 13.28 -6.35 -7.62
CA ALA A 11 13.36 -7.72 -7.11
C ALA A 11 13.56 -8.71 -8.27
N SER A 12 14.46 -9.68 -8.09
CA SER A 12 14.66 -10.76 -9.07
C SER A 12 13.51 -11.75 -9.05
N SER A 13 12.92 -11.96 -7.88
CA SER A 13 11.72 -12.78 -7.71
C SER A 13 10.82 -12.17 -6.63
N SER A 14 9.51 -12.29 -6.77
CA SER A 14 8.59 -11.95 -5.69
C SER A 14 7.36 -12.84 -5.73
N ALA A 15 6.96 -13.33 -4.56
CA ALA A 15 5.77 -14.13 -4.35
C ALA A 15 4.87 -13.44 -3.33
N VAL A 16 3.56 -13.38 -3.62
CA VAL A 16 2.56 -12.79 -2.73
C VAL A 16 1.42 -13.78 -2.55
N VAL A 17 1.12 -14.10 -1.31
CA VAL A 17 -0.08 -14.87 -0.93
C VAL A 17 -0.98 -13.95 -0.13
N ARG A 18 -2.26 -13.89 -0.50
CA ARG A 18 -3.29 -13.14 0.24
C ARG A 18 -4.52 -14.01 0.43
N LEU A 19 -5.01 -14.02 1.65
CA LEU A 19 -6.26 -14.66 2.04
C LEU A 19 -7.19 -13.58 2.58
N HIS A 20 -8.45 -13.61 2.18
CA HIS A 20 -9.48 -12.71 2.67
C HIS A 20 -10.74 -13.51 2.94
N ARG A 21 -11.43 -13.14 4.02
CA ARG A 21 -12.69 -13.77 4.40
C ARG A 21 -13.65 -12.72 4.94
N ILE A 22 -14.85 -12.71 4.39
CA ILE A 22 -16.00 -11.98 4.94
C ILE A 22 -16.59 -12.81 6.07
N LEU A 23 -16.85 -12.16 7.20
CA LEU A 23 -17.44 -12.71 8.40
C LEU A 23 -18.86 -12.17 8.58
N PRO A 24 -19.71 -12.82 9.39
CA PRO A 24 -21.03 -12.29 9.71
C PRO A 24 -20.99 -10.89 10.31
N GLY A 25 -22.05 -10.12 10.10
CA GLY A 25 -22.14 -8.74 10.57
C GLY A 25 -21.19 -7.79 9.83
N ASP A 26 -21.05 -7.97 8.51
CA ASP A 26 -20.26 -7.16 7.57
C ASP A 26 -18.84 -6.83 8.02
N TRP A 27 -18.22 -7.76 8.74
CA TRP A 27 -16.79 -7.74 9.03
C TRP A 27 -16.03 -8.49 7.95
N GLY A 28 -14.77 -8.14 7.76
CA GLY A 28 -13.83 -8.90 6.96
C GLY A 28 -12.49 -8.99 7.64
N ILE A 29 -11.79 -10.08 7.39
CA ILE A 29 -10.40 -10.27 7.82
C ILE A 29 -9.54 -10.60 6.61
N GLY A 30 -8.33 -10.09 6.61
CA GLY A 30 -7.34 -10.33 5.59
C GLY A 30 -6.01 -10.72 6.21
N PHE A 31 -5.33 -11.65 5.55
CA PHE A 31 -3.96 -12.01 5.83
C PHE A 31 -3.16 -12.01 4.54
N GLY A 32 -1.91 -11.56 4.60
CA GLY A 32 -1.04 -11.53 3.44
C GLY A 32 0.41 -11.77 3.84
N ILE A 33 1.14 -12.48 2.99
CA ILE A 33 2.59 -12.62 3.07
C ILE A 33 3.16 -12.27 1.71
N ARG A 34 4.23 -11.50 1.71
CA ARG A 34 5.06 -11.23 0.55
C ARG A 34 6.48 -11.64 0.85
N HIS A 35 7.03 -12.46 -0.03
CA HIS A 35 8.44 -12.78 -0.07
C HIS A 35 9.03 -12.12 -1.32
N SER A 36 10.12 -11.38 -1.16
CA SER A 36 10.82 -10.75 -2.28
C SER A 36 12.31 -11.03 -2.17
N GLU A 37 12.88 -11.59 -3.22
CA GLU A 37 14.32 -11.81 -3.33
C GLU A 37 14.92 -10.75 -4.24
N TYR A 38 16.04 -10.21 -3.78
CA TYR A 38 16.89 -9.28 -4.49
C TYR A 38 18.26 -9.91 -4.67
N ALA A 39 19.09 -9.33 -5.54
CA ALA A 39 20.40 -9.87 -5.90
C ALA A 39 21.32 -10.21 -4.70
N LYS A 40 21.14 -9.54 -3.55
CA LYS A 40 21.95 -9.77 -2.34
C LYS A 40 21.15 -9.83 -1.04
N THR A 41 19.81 -9.79 -1.09
CA THR A 41 18.98 -9.68 0.11
C THR A 41 17.58 -10.24 -0.09
N ILE A 42 17.01 -10.79 0.96
CA ILE A 42 15.62 -11.23 1.04
C ILE A 42 14.82 -10.24 1.91
N SER A 43 13.57 -10.00 1.51
CA SER A 43 12.60 -9.25 2.31
C SER A 43 11.33 -10.07 2.49
N ASN A 44 10.90 -10.22 3.74
CA ASN A 44 9.65 -10.86 4.11
C ASN A 44 8.73 -9.84 4.76
N VAL A 45 7.51 -9.72 4.26
CA VAL A 45 6.49 -8.84 4.80
C VAL A 45 5.22 -9.63 5.05
N ALA A 46 4.72 -9.60 6.27
CA ALA A 46 3.42 -10.12 6.64
C ALA A 46 2.45 -8.95 6.85
N SER A 47 1.17 -9.18 6.57
CA SER A 47 0.12 -8.19 6.78
C SER A 47 -1.13 -8.85 7.32
N VAL A 48 -1.78 -8.19 8.27
CA VAL A 48 -3.11 -8.53 8.77
C VAL A 48 -4.00 -7.32 8.57
N SER A 49 -5.24 -7.54 8.15
CA SER A 49 -6.24 -6.48 8.08
C SER A 49 -7.56 -6.92 8.69
N ILE A 50 -8.24 -5.96 9.30
CA ILE A 50 -9.63 -6.09 9.69
C ILE A 50 -10.41 -4.99 9.00
N GLU A 51 -11.61 -5.31 8.55
CA GLU A 51 -12.51 -4.34 7.93
C GLU A 51 -13.93 -4.49 8.43
N ARG A 52 -14.65 -3.37 8.42
CA ARG A 52 -16.07 -3.31 8.75
C ARG A 52 -16.78 -2.46 7.70
N TYR A 53 -17.83 -3.01 7.12
CA TYR A 53 -18.78 -2.27 6.31
C TYR A 53 -19.89 -1.74 7.22
N TRP A 54 -20.29 -0.50 7.01
CA TRP A 54 -21.41 0.10 7.72
C TRP A 54 -22.17 0.99 6.75
N SER A 55 -23.33 0.50 6.29
CA SER A 55 -24.08 1.13 5.20
C SER A 55 -23.17 1.29 3.96
N ASP A 56 -23.10 2.51 3.42
CA ASP A 56 -22.24 2.89 2.31
C ASP A 56 -20.77 3.14 2.69
N TYR A 57 -20.38 2.92 3.96
CA TYR A 57 -19.01 3.13 4.43
C TYR A 57 -18.27 1.81 4.60
N ARG A 58 -16.95 1.81 4.38
CA ARG A 58 -16.06 0.73 4.78
C ARG A 58 -14.86 1.32 5.51
N PHE A 59 -14.54 0.76 6.65
CA PHE A 59 -13.31 1.06 7.38
C PHE A 59 -12.40 -0.14 7.36
N VAL A 60 -11.12 0.07 7.06
CA VAL A 60 -10.09 -0.95 7.04
C VAL A 60 -8.94 -0.49 7.89
N TYR A 61 -8.53 -1.33 8.83
CA TYR A 61 -7.27 -1.19 9.52
C TYR A 61 -6.34 -2.32 9.08
N ARG A 62 -5.12 -1.97 8.69
CA ARG A 62 -4.08 -2.93 8.28
C ARG A 62 -2.82 -2.71 9.08
N LEU A 63 -2.28 -3.82 9.59
CA LEU A 63 -0.96 -3.88 10.19
C LEU A 63 -0.03 -4.62 9.23
N ARG A 64 1.16 -4.08 8.98
CA ARG A 64 2.21 -4.71 8.18
C ARG A 64 3.48 -4.83 9.02
N GLY A 65 4.02 -6.03 9.11
CA GLY A 65 5.28 -6.31 9.77
C GLY A 65 6.27 -6.87 8.74
N GLY A 66 7.49 -6.36 8.73
CA GLY A 66 8.49 -6.78 7.76
C GLY A 66 9.86 -6.98 8.39
N LYS A 67 10.68 -7.80 7.74
CA LYS A 67 12.11 -7.89 8.02
C LYS A 67 12.85 -8.10 6.72
N ALA A 68 13.86 -7.28 6.47
CA ALA A 68 14.84 -7.51 5.43
C ALA A 68 16.15 -8.01 6.06
N ASP A 69 16.99 -8.69 5.28
CA ASP A 69 18.26 -9.17 5.84
C ASP A 69 19.10 -8.00 6.34
N ARG A 70 19.65 -8.15 7.55
CA ARG A 70 20.52 -7.18 8.23
C ARG A 70 19.84 -5.84 8.58
N THR A 71 18.50 -5.79 8.61
CA THR A 71 17.75 -4.64 9.13
C THR A 71 16.94 -5.00 10.37
N ASP A 72 16.51 -3.96 11.08
CA ASP A 72 15.53 -4.09 12.16
C ASP A 72 14.16 -4.51 11.61
N VAL A 73 13.35 -5.11 12.49
CA VAL A 73 11.95 -5.41 12.20
C VAL A 73 11.20 -4.10 12.00
N THR A 74 10.44 -4.02 10.93
CA THR A 74 9.64 -2.84 10.60
C THR A 74 8.17 -3.12 10.87
N LEU A 75 7.44 -2.12 11.33
CA LEU A 75 6.02 -2.21 11.64
C LEU A 75 5.30 -0.97 11.14
N SER A 76 4.33 -1.13 10.25
CA SER A 76 3.50 -0.03 9.75
C SER A 76 2.01 -0.30 9.93
N HIS A 77 1.29 0.78 10.21
CA HIS A 77 -0.13 0.83 10.45
C HIS A 77 -0.78 1.63 9.33
N GLU A 78 -1.90 1.16 8.80
CA GLU A 78 -2.68 1.86 7.80
C GLU A 78 -4.15 1.86 8.23
N LEU A 79 -4.76 3.05 8.27
CA LEU A 79 -6.19 3.22 8.40
C LEU A 79 -6.73 3.75 7.08
N ARG A 80 -7.81 3.14 6.59
CA ARG A 80 -8.50 3.56 5.38
C ARG A 80 -10.00 3.61 5.62
N GLY A 81 -10.61 4.70 5.18
CA GLY A 81 -12.07 4.86 5.13
C GLY A 81 -12.50 5.05 3.68
N ASP A 82 -13.48 4.27 3.24
CA ASP A 82 -14.13 4.37 1.94
C ASP A 82 -15.59 4.79 2.13
N TYR A 83 -16.07 5.65 1.25
CA TYR A 83 -17.49 5.95 1.07
C TYR A 83 -17.91 5.60 -0.34
N TYR A 84 -18.84 4.64 -0.47
CA TYR A 84 -19.38 4.17 -1.74
C TYR A 84 -20.64 4.94 -2.09
N TYR A 85 -20.85 5.19 -3.37
CA TYR A 85 -22.08 5.81 -3.88
C TYR A 85 -22.32 5.37 -5.32
N LYS A 86 -23.59 5.42 -5.75
CA LYS A 86 -23.99 5.13 -7.15
C LYS A 86 -23.37 3.83 -7.68
N GLY A 87 -23.56 2.73 -6.93
CA GLY A 87 -22.95 1.43 -7.25
C GLY A 87 -21.48 1.39 -6.82
N ASP A 88 -20.59 1.12 -7.77
CA ASP A 88 -19.17 0.88 -7.51
C ASP A 88 -18.31 2.17 -7.43
N SER A 89 -18.94 3.36 -7.44
CA SER A 89 -18.16 4.59 -7.28
C SER A 89 -17.80 4.79 -5.81
N MET A 90 -16.61 5.35 -5.55
CA MET A 90 -16.17 5.60 -4.19
C MET A 90 -15.23 6.79 -4.10
N VAL A 91 -15.16 7.37 -2.91
CA VAL A 91 -14.04 8.20 -2.46
C VAL A 91 -13.46 7.58 -1.20
N ALA A 92 -12.14 7.61 -1.08
CA ALA A 92 -11.41 6.98 0.00
C ALA A 92 -10.32 7.90 0.54
N LEU A 93 -10.13 7.83 1.85
CA LEU A 93 -9.02 8.42 2.57
C LEU A 93 -8.17 7.31 3.18
N SER A 94 -6.86 7.41 3.04
CA SER A 94 -5.91 6.48 3.65
C SER A 94 -4.81 7.25 4.35
N ILE A 95 -4.52 6.85 5.59
CA ILE A 95 -3.40 7.33 6.39
C ILE A 95 -2.55 6.14 6.80
N ALA A 96 -1.24 6.31 6.77
CA ALA A 96 -0.33 5.29 7.29
C ALA A 96 0.82 5.91 8.09
N ASP A 97 1.29 5.18 9.08
CA ASP A 97 2.37 5.58 9.98
C ASP A 97 3.14 4.34 10.45
N GLY A 98 4.45 4.45 10.61
CA GLY A 98 5.27 3.40 11.21
C GLY A 98 6.64 3.32 10.54
N THR A 99 7.18 2.12 10.40
CA THR A 99 8.47 1.89 9.75
C THR A 99 8.34 0.89 8.61
N GLU A 100 9.11 1.10 7.54
CA GLU A 100 9.22 0.17 6.42
C GLU A 100 10.68 0.03 5.99
N SER A 101 11.05 -1.14 5.44
CA SER A 101 12.39 -1.38 4.91
C SER A 101 12.46 -0.90 3.47
N GLU A 102 13.35 0.04 3.17
CA GLU A 102 13.59 0.52 1.81
C GLU A 102 15.01 0.18 1.37
N GLN A 103 15.17 -0.12 0.08
CA GLN A 103 16.46 -0.36 -0.53
C GLN A 103 17.01 0.94 -1.13
N LEU A 104 18.08 1.47 -0.55
CA LEU A 104 18.78 2.67 -1.06
C LEU A 104 19.84 2.32 -2.12
N SER A 105 20.35 1.08 -2.10
CA SER A 105 21.32 0.55 -3.09
C SER A 105 21.35 -0.98 -3.05
N GLN A 106 22.08 -1.63 -3.96
CA GLN A 106 22.18 -3.10 -4.05
C GLN A 106 22.59 -3.81 -2.75
N SER A 107 23.19 -3.11 -1.78
CA SER A 107 23.62 -3.70 -0.50
C SER A 107 23.11 -2.99 0.75
N ASN A 108 22.38 -1.87 0.63
CA ASN A 108 21.90 -1.11 1.78
C ASN A 108 20.38 -1.10 1.79
N LEU A 109 19.83 -1.84 2.75
CA LEU A 109 18.45 -1.70 3.20
C LEU A 109 18.45 -0.89 4.49
N VAL A 110 17.54 0.08 4.56
CA VAL A 110 17.39 0.95 5.73
C VAL A 110 15.94 0.89 6.16
N SER A 111 15.72 0.64 7.45
CA SER A 111 14.42 0.80 8.08
C SER A 111 14.17 2.29 8.28
N THR A 112 13.11 2.80 7.66
CA THR A 112 12.80 4.23 7.67
C THR A 112 11.38 4.45 8.17
N GLU A 113 11.20 5.53 8.94
CA GLU A 113 9.86 5.97 9.35
C GLU A 113 9.05 6.42 8.13
N ILE A 114 7.82 5.95 8.01
CA ILE A 114 6.89 6.37 6.98
C ILE A 114 5.72 7.09 7.61
N LYS A 115 5.31 8.20 6.98
CA LYS A 115 4.02 8.86 7.22
C LYS A 115 3.38 9.14 5.88
N SER A 116 2.18 8.64 5.65
CA SER A 116 1.48 8.88 4.39
C SER A 116 0.04 9.32 4.60
N LEU A 117 -0.42 10.15 3.68
CA LEU A 117 -1.79 10.61 3.54
C LEU A 117 -2.16 10.53 2.07
N SER A 118 -3.24 9.85 1.74
CA SER A 118 -3.75 9.74 0.38
C SER A 118 -5.26 9.89 0.36
N ILE A 119 -5.75 10.67 -0.59
CA ILE A 119 -7.17 10.71 -0.96
C ILE A 119 -7.31 10.33 -2.42
N PHE A 120 -8.26 9.47 -2.71
CA PHE A 120 -8.49 8.99 -4.07
C PHE A 120 -9.95 8.62 -4.29
N GLY A 121 -10.37 8.58 -5.54
CA GLY A 121 -11.74 8.21 -5.89
C GLY A 121 -11.81 7.47 -7.21
N LEU A 122 -12.81 6.62 -7.32
CA LEU A 122 -13.19 5.91 -8.54
C LEU A 122 -14.63 6.32 -8.87
N HIS A 123 -14.86 6.87 -10.06
CA HIS A 123 -16.15 7.41 -10.48
C HIS A 123 -16.59 6.71 -11.75
N ARG A 124 -17.71 5.98 -11.70
CA ARG A 124 -18.33 5.42 -12.90
C ARG A 124 -18.98 6.56 -13.70
N LEU A 125 -18.56 6.74 -14.94
CA LEU A 125 -19.17 7.72 -15.85
C LEU A 125 -20.32 7.12 -16.68
N GLY A 126 -20.39 5.79 -16.75
CA GLY A 126 -21.41 5.07 -17.49
C GLY A 126 -21.18 3.55 -17.39
N ARG A 127 -21.67 2.79 -18.38
CA ARG A 127 -21.56 1.32 -18.33
C ARG A 127 -20.14 0.80 -18.54
N HIS A 128 -19.36 1.49 -19.36
CA HIS A 128 -18.05 1.03 -19.83
C HIS A 128 -16.87 1.87 -19.32
N TRP A 129 -17.12 3.07 -18.79
CA TRP A 129 -16.07 4.02 -18.42
C TRP A 129 -16.08 4.33 -16.93
N SER A 130 -14.88 4.38 -16.35
CA SER A 130 -14.62 4.87 -15.00
C SER A 130 -13.40 5.78 -14.99
N VAL A 131 -13.41 6.79 -14.13
CA VAL A 131 -12.25 7.65 -13.86
C VAL A 131 -11.77 7.41 -12.45
N PHE A 132 -10.48 7.10 -12.31
CA PHE A 132 -9.79 7.09 -11.03
C PHE A 132 -8.93 8.34 -10.91
N TRP A 133 -8.87 8.92 -9.71
CA TRP A 133 -7.93 9.99 -9.40
C TRP A 133 -7.35 9.79 -8.02
N LYS A 134 -6.14 10.29 -7.80
CA LYS A 134 -5.43 10.20 -6.52
C LYS A 134 -4.60 11.46 -6.27
N LEU A 135 -4.62 11.90 -5.01
CA LEU A 135 -3.68 12.85 -4.43
C LEU A 135 -3.02 12.16 -3.24
N SER A 136 -1.70 12.26 -3.12
CA SER A 136 -0.95 11.61 -2.04
C SER A 136 0.25 12.41 -1.59
N GLN A 137 0.54 12.32 -0.31
CA GLN A 137 1.77 12.76 0.31
C GLN A 137 2.37 11.60 1.10
N LEU A 138 3.68 11.40 0.95
CA LEU A 138 4.49 10.44 1.68
C LEU A 138 5.70 11.17 2.23
N ARG A 139 5.97 10.99 3.52
CA ARG A 139 7.22 11.35 4.18
C ARG A 139 7.92 10.07 4.59
N GLN A 140 9.19 9.95 4.21
CA GLN A 140 10.00 8.78 4.48
C GLN A 140 11.26 9.18 5.25
N GLY A 141 11.10 9.29 6.57
CA GLY A 141 12.14 9.72 7.51
C GLY A 141 12.80 11.03 7.07
N ASP A 142 14.13 11.00 7.00
CA ASP A 142 14.97 12.08 6.46
C ASP A 142 15.45 11.79 5.02
N LEU A 143 14.95 10.71 4.39
CA LEU A 143 15.37 10.30 3.04
C LEU A 143 14.72 11.18 1.98
N TYR A 144 13.39 11.25 1.98
CA TYR A 144 12.65 12.10 1.04
C TYR A 144 11.19 12.32 1.46
N ASP A 145 10.63 13.42 0.95
CA ASP A 145 9.21 13.69 0.92
C ASP A 145 8.73 13.64 -0.54
N SER A 146 7.64 12.91 -0.77
CA SER A 146 7.00 12.79 -2.09
C SER A 146 5.57 13.29 -2.03
N LYS A 147 5.20 14.10 -3.02
CA LYS A 147 3.81 14.50 -3.29
C LYS A 147 3.46 14.05 -4.70
N GLY A 148 2.32 13.39 -4.84
CA GLY A 148 1.86 12.81 -6.09
C GLY A 148 0.42 13.16 -6.38
N ALA A 149 0.12 13.37 -7.65
CA ALA A 149 -1.23 13.50 -8.17
C ALA A 149 -1.34 12.66 -9.45
N GLY A 150 -2.49 12.04 -9.68
CA GLY A 150 -2.71 11.21 -10.86
C GLY A 150 -4.18 11.10 -11.21
N ILE A 151 -4.44 10.89 -12.49
CA ILE A 151 -5.76 10.60 -13.06
C ILE A 151 -5.59 9.42 -14.01
N GLU A 152 -6.49 8.46 -13.93
CA GLU A 152 -6.54 7.28 -14.78
C GLU A 152 -7.95 7.13 -15.36
N LEU A 153 -8.02 6.73 -16.62
CA LEU A 153 -9.28 6.42 -17.30
C LEU A 153 -9.33 4.92 -17.59
N HIS A 154 -10.36 4.25 -17.11
CA HIS A 154 -10.53 2.80 -17.24
C HIS A 154 -11.69 2.49 -18.18
N TYR A 155 -11.47 1.58 -19.12
CA TYR A 155 -12.49 1.03 -20.00
C TYR A 155 -12.76 -0.44 -19.65
N ARG A 156 -14.04 -0.82 -19.51
CA ARG A 156 -14.49 -2.20 -19.30
C ARG A 156 -15.28 -2.68 -20.52
N PHE A 157 -14.80 -3.76 -21.14
CA PHE A 157 -15.44 -4.47 -22.25
C PHE A 157 -16.66 -5.27 -21.78
#